data_AF-A0A1F4GCA6-F1
#
_entry.id   AF-A0A1F4GCA6-F1
#
_cell.length_a   1.000
_cell.length_b   1.000
_cell.length_c   1.000
_cell.angle_alpha   90.00
_cell.angle_beta   90.00
_cell.angle_gamma   90.00
#
_symmetry.space_group_name_H-M   'P 1'
#
loop_
_entity.id
_entity.type
_entity.pdbx_description
1 polymer ?
#
loop_
_entity_poly.entity_id
_entity_poly.type
_entity_poly.pdbx_seq_one_letter_code
_entity_poly.pdbx_strand_id
1 'polypeptide(L)'
;MLAVLEAGARNKWSILKEVSNAISAGIHISHGRPSIYGSDVHDWGNYVESARELPDLRLPIDGFEHFCLLLKKDPTTINTVMDRKTSEDLTLVPFEDKKTLTIKVFNDINIIFGPKGTGKSCILQAIAKHYAKSGIDAKVYESASGRLNDIFDVKGKGLSINLNTYGINYCQDEIQVVRTAVEVDVTSVTKFKAFFESTVSNKNAKLILLKDIDTQEEGEAERSFSKYHDTASKIEAFSALVREDLLVKKELSDDEFIELQRILGLLLDRLLGKEWSGFVDWKELSLLNSAIKTFRIEVARKTGSPAKPSTTGFRDYAMNRIKIAASVRAIGKSLGSVIKNEEETVGDLGSGKGKLTFVTQFLFQNGNVTDGELSSLTNVKKGVQKKFVNSLREIGKHLFEDDLFHYVSEFNATEDVDEVKTVYELLLFKRYFTLDGLPYTPSSGEASMVMLQKELGTDKDVYLLDEPEKSLGNEYINDVIVPLIKERAKSGRRVFISTHDANIAVRTLPYCSIYRTHGPEGYNTFVGNPFTNNLVNVEKTEERRDWKMVSMRTLEGGKEAFGERGRIYGHA
;
A
#
# COMPACT_ATOMS: atom_id res chain seq x y z
N MET A 1 32.52 -47.82 36.08
CA MET A 1 33.14 -46.54 35.63
C MET A 1 32.43 -45.32 36.22
N LEU A 2 31.12 -45.13 36.03
CA LEU A 2 30.38 -43.98 36.61
C LEU A 2 30.51 -43.88 38.15
N ALA A 3 30.33 -44.97 38.89
CA ALA A 3 30.47 -44.99 40.36
C ALA A 3 31.89 -44.64 40.83
N VAL A 4 32.92 -44.89 40.00
CA VAL A 4 34.31 -44.54 40.28
C VAL A 4 34.55 -43.04 40.04
N LEU A 5 33.97 -42.50 38.97
CA LEU A 5 34.02 -41.06 38.66
C LEU A 5 33.24 -40.26 39.71
N GLU A 6 32.05 -40.70 40.12
CA GLU A 6 31.25 -40.06 41.17
C GLU A 6 31.92 -40.09 42.55
N ALA A 7 32.74 -41.11 42.84
CA ALA A 7 33.51 -41.22 44.08
C ALA A 7 34.76 -40.31 44.07
N GLY A 8 35.35 -40.05 42.91
CA GLY A 8 36.54 -39.21 42.75
C GLY A 8 36.26 -37.74 42.44
N ALA A 9 35.06 -37.39 41.96
CA ALA A 9 34.71 -36.01 41.63
C ALA A 9 34.34 -35.20 42.87
N ARG A 10 34.91 -33.99 42.96
CA ARG A 10 34.61 -33.02 44.03
C ARG A 10 33.13 -32.62 44.06
N ASN A 11 32.48 -32.68 42.90
CA ASN A 11 31.08 -32.34 42.69
C ASN A 11 30.43 -33.34 41.73
N LYS A 12 29.33 -33.99 42.13
CA LYS A 12 28.65 -34.97 41.27
C LYS A 12 28.02 -34.34 40.03
N TRP A 13 27.64 -33.06 40.10
CA TRP A 13 27.05 -32.29 39.00
C TRP A 13 28.04 -31.91 37.90
N SER A 14 29.35 -32.05 38.12
CA SER A 14 30.38 -31.79 37.09
C SER A 14 30.66 -33.00 36.22
N ILE A 15 30.02 -34.14 36.48
CA ILE A 15 30.11 -35.34 35.64
C ILE A 15 28.95 -35.28 34.64
N LEU A 16 29.28 -34.98 33.39
CA LEU A 16 28.33 -34.94 32.29
C LEU A 16 28.44 -36.21 31.46
N LYS A 17 27.31 -36.82 31.15
CA LYS A 17 27.26 -37.83 30.09
C LYS A 17 26.96 -37.15 28.77
N GLU A 18 27.92 -37.18 27.86
CA GLU A 18 27.67 -36.88 26.46
C GLU A 18 26.86 -38.01 25.83
N VAL A 19 25.86 -37.65 25.04
CA VAL A 19 24.96 -38.59 24.37
C VAL A 19 24.80 -38.21 22.92
N SER A 20 24.44 -39.19 22.09
CA SER A 20 24.35 -39.03 20.64
C SER A 20 23.09 -38.30 20.15
N ASN A 21 22.09 -38.07 21.00
CA ASN A 21 20.87 -37.33 20.62
C ASN A 21 20.18 -36.67 21.82
N ALA A 22 19.35 -35.67 21.52
CA ALA A 22 18.59 -34.90 22.50
C ALA A 22 17.61 -35.73 23.33
N ILE A 23 17.03 -36.80 22.76
CA ILE A 23 16.11 -37.70 23.47
C ILE A 23 16.84 -38.43 24.60
N SER A 24 18.00 -39.00 24.30
CA SER A 24 18.86 -39.67 25.27
C SER A 24 19.30 -38.70 26.37
N ALA A 25 19.59 -37.44 26.02
CA ALA A 25 19.95 -36.41 26.98
C ALA A 25 18.80 -36.18 27.96
N GLY A 26 17.57 -36.04 27.42
CA GLY A 26 16.35 -35.90 28.21
C GLY A 26 16.09 -37.07 29.16
N ILE A 27 16.31 -38.31 28.71
CA ILE A 27 16.18 -39.53 29.55
C ILE A 27 17.21 -39.51 30.68
N HIS A 28 18.47 -39.17 30.40
CA HIS A 28 19.49 -39.09 31.45
C HIS A 28 19.15 -38.01 32.48
N ILE A 29 18.71 -36.83 32.01
CA ILE A 29 18.31 -35.72 32.88
C ILE A 29 17.08 -36.09 33.73
N SER A 30 16.10 -36.81 33.18
CA SER A 30 14.90 -37.23 33.93
C SER A 30 15.22 -38.22 35.06
N HIS A 31 16.29 -39.00 34.90
CA HIS A 31 16.82 -39.90 35.93
C HIS A 31 17.85 -39.22 36.85
N GLY A 32 17.93 -37.89 36.84
CA GLY A 32 18.81 -37.12 37.71
C GLY A 32 20.28 -37.14 37.33
N ARG A 33 20.63 -37.55 36.10
CA ARG A 33 22.02 -37.58 35.61
C ARG A 33 22.28 -36.40 34.67
N PRO A 34 23.22 -35.51 34.98
CA PRO A 34 23.61 -34.44 34.06
C PRO A 34 24.08 -35.00 32.71
N SER A 35 23.57 -34.43 31.62
CA SER A 35 23.88 -34.89 30.26
C SER A 35 23.96 -33.71 29.31
N ILE A 36 24.81 -33.84 28.29
CA ILE A 36 25.00 -32.86 27.24
C ILE A 36 24.85 -33.54 25.88
N TYR A 37 24.28 -32.82 24.91
CA TYR A 37 24.19 -33.22 23.51
C TYR A 37 24.85 -32.13 22.69
N GLY A 38 25.82 -32.51 21.87
CA GLY A 38 26.54 -31.65 20.96
C GLY A 38 26.58 -32.25 19.55
N SER A 39 27.16 -31.54 18.60
CA SER A 39 27.21 -31.96 17.20
C SER A 39 28.21 -33.07 16.90
N ASP A 40 29.11 -33.40 17.82
CA ASP A 40 30.24 -34.32 17.62
C ASP A 40 30.81 -34.23 16.19
N VAL A 41 31.41 -33.07 15.87
CA VAL A 41 31.69 -32.67 14.48
C VAL A 41 32.75 -33.59 13.85
N HIS A 42 32.31 -34.54 13.04
CA HIS A 42 33.18 -35.41 12.25
C HIS A 42 33.51 -34.83 10.86
N ASP A 43 32.65 -33.96 10.32
CA ASP A 43 32.83 -33.31 9.02
C ASP A 43 32.41 -31.83 9.06
N TRP A 44 33.39 -30.94 8.92
CA TRP A 44 33.18 -29.49 8.94
C TRP A 44 32.45 -28.97 7.70
N GLY A 45 32.49 -29.70 6.57
CA GLY A 45 31.77 -29.33 5.34
C GLY A 45 30.24 -29.41 5.49
N ASN A 46 29.77 -30.31 6.36
CA ASN A 46 28.35 -30.54 6.63
C ASN A 46 27.87 -29.95 7.97
N TYR A 47 28.77 -29.33 8.75
CA TYR A 47 28.46 -28.82 10.08
C TYR A 47 27.29 -27.83 10.10
N VAL A 48 27.17 -26.95 9.10
CA VAL A 48 26.08 -25.94 9.05
C VAL A 48 24.70 -26.61 8.93
N GLU A 49 24.59 -27.71 8.19
CA GLU A 49 23.35 -28.47 8.08
C GLU A 49 23.08 -29.26 9.36
N SER A 50 24.08 -29.99 9.88
CA SER A 50 23.96 -30.77 11.12
C SER A 50 23.70 -29.91 12.37
N ALA A 51 24.22 -28.67 12.40
CA ALA A 51 24.02 -27.74 13.51
C ALA A 51 22.58 -27.24 13.64
N ARG A 52 21.76 -27.32 12.57
CA ARG A 52 20.33 -26.96 12.63
C ARG A 52 19.53 -27.89 13.54
N GLU A 53 20.00 -29.12 13.75
CA GLU A 53 19.37 -30.11 14.63
C GLU A 53 19.79 -29.96 16.10
N LEU A 54 20.75 -29.08 16.40
CA LEU A 54 21.22 -28.88 17.77
C LEU A 54 20.25 -28.01 18.59
N PRO A 55 20.15 -28.25 19.91
CA PRO A 55 19.37 -27.41 20.80
C PRO A 55 19.92 -25.97 20.86
N ASP A 56 19.02 -24.99 20.82
CA ASP A 56 19.37 -23.57 20.93
C ASP A 56 19.78 -23.23 22.38
N LEU A 57 20.98 -22.68 22.56
CA LEU A 57 21.47 -22.23 23.86
C LEU A 57 20.98 -20.80 24.14
N ARG A 58 19.84 -20.70 24.83
CA ARG A 58 19.18 -19.42 25.12
C ARG A 58 19.83 -18.55 26.19
N LEU A 59 20.52 -19.16 27.14
CA LEU A 59 21.25 -18.45 28.19
C LEU A 59 22.71 -18.30 27.74
N PRO A 60 23.22 -17.07 27.55
CA PRO A 60 24.59 -16.86 27.09
C PRO A 60 25.60 -17.39 28.13
N ILE A 61 26.68 -17.98 27.63
CA ILE A 61 27.76 -18.55 28.45
C ILE A 61 29.05 -17.82 28.07
N ASP A 62 29.53 -16.95 28.95
CA ASP A 62 30.74 -16.14 28.68
C ASP A 62 32.05 -16.84 29.06
N GLY A 63 31.97 -18.04 29.65
CA GLY A 63 33.15 -18.77 30.09
C GLY A 63 32.83 -20.06 30.85
N PHE A 64 33.89 -20.83 31.13
CA PHE A 64 33.78 -22.14 31.78
C PHE A 64 33.20 -22.06 33.20
N GLU A 65 33.53 -21.03 33.96
CA GLU A 65 32.99 -20.85 35.32
C GLU A 65 31.46 -20.61 35.30
N HIS A 66 30.98 -19.76 34.40
CA HIS A 66 29.54 -19.57 34.18
C HIS A 66 28.83 -20.84 33.74
N PHE A 67 29.47 -21.64 32.87
CA PHE A 67 28.94 -22.96 32.48
C PHE A 67 28.81 -23.89 33.69
N CYS A 68 29.84 -23.99 34.54
CA CYS A 68 29.79 -24.80 35.76
C CYS A 68 28.66 -24.36 36.72
N LEU A 69 28.40 -23.06 36.85
CA LEU A 69 27.31 -22.56 37.68
C LEU A 69 25.93 -22.89 37.08
N LEU A 70 25.76 -22.83 35.76
CA LEU A 70 24.53 -23.25 35.08
C LEU A 70 24.25 -24.75 35.27
N LEU A 71 25.28 -25.59 35.27
CA LEU A 71 25.15 -27.03 35.55
C LEU A 71 24.62 -27.32 36.96
N LYS A 72 24.94 -26.46 37.93
CA LYS A 72 24.42 -26.54 39.31
C LYS A 72 22.92 -26.26 39.38
N LYS A 73 22.33 -25.63 38.34
CA LYS A 73 20.93 -25.16 38.28
C LYS A 73 20.52 -24.34 39.50
N ASP A 74 21.46 -23.58 40.04
CA ASP A 74 21.24 -22.73 41.21
C ASP A 74 20.36 -21.53 40.80
N PRO A 75 19.19 -21.30 41.42
CA PRO A 75 18.31 -20.20 41.05
C PRO A 75 18.99 -18.84 41.09
N THR A 76 19.94 -18.64 42.01
CA THR A 76 20.71 -17.40 42.12
C THR A 76 21.56 -17.14 40.88
N THR A 77 22.29 -18.16 40.41
CA THR A 77 23.11 -18.09 39.19
C THR A 77 22.24 -17.85 37.96
N ILE A 78 21.14 -18.60 37.83
CA ILE A 78 20.24 -18.49 36.69
C ILE A 78 19.67 -17.07 36.62
N ASN A 79 19.26 -16.52 37.77
CA ASN A 79 18.79 -15.13 37.85
C ASN A 79 19.89 -14.13 37.48
N THR A 80 21.14 -14.31 37.93
CA THR A 80 22.27 -13.45 37.53
C THR A 80 22.53 -13.47 36.02
N VAL A 81 22.40 -14.62 35.37
CA VAL A 81 22.55 -14.74 33.91
C VAL A 81 21.37 -14.09 33.20
N MET A 82 20.15 -14.24 33.72
CA MET A 82 18.95 -13.61 33.18
C MET A 82 18.96 -12.08 33.34
N ASP A 83 19.48 -11.54 34.44
CA ASP A 83 19.55 -10.10 34.70
C ASP A 83 20.52 -9.35 33.77
N ARG A 84 21.30 -10.07 32.95
CA ARG A 84 22.08 -9.48 31.85
C ARG A 84 21.21 -9.03 30.68
N LYS A 85 20.02 -9.60 30.54
CA LYS A 85 19.00 -9.12 29.60
C LYS A 85 18.30 -7.92 30.22
N THR A 86 18.02 -6.91 29.41
CA THR A 86 17.30 -5.72 29.86
C THR A 86 15.90 -6.12 30.32
N SER A 87 15.60 -5.85 31.58
CA SER A 87 14.29 -6.09 32.17
C SER A 87 13.66 -4.80 32.67
N GLU A 88 12.34 -4.79 32.75
CA GLU A 88 11.57 -3.67 33.32
C GLU A 88 10.39 -4.22 34.15
N ASP A 89 10.02 -3.48 35.19
CA ASP A 89 8.84 -3.79 36.00
C ASP A 89 7.63 -3.00 35.46
N LEU A 90 6.65 -3.72 34.91
CA LEU A 90 5.41 -3.13 34.42
C LEU A 90 4.37 -3.14 35.52
N THR A 91 3.88 -1.95 35.90
CA THR A 91 2.70 -1.79 36.74
C THR A 91 1.46 -1.56 35.87
N LEU A 92 0.60 -2.56 35.80
CA LEU A 92 -0.56 -2.62 34.91
C LEU A 92 -1.86 -2.54 35.70
N VAL A 93 -2.94 -2.06 35.06
CA VAL A 93 -4.32 -2.14 35.59
C VAL A 93 -5.17 -2.85 34.53
N PRO A 94 -5.17 -4.20 34.52
CA PRO A 94 -5.73 -4.94 33.39
C PRO A 94 -7.22 -5.26 33.55
N PHE A 95 -7.80 -5.10 34.73
CA PHE A 95 -9.16 -5.55 35.06
C PHE A 95 -10.02 -4.40 35.60
N GLU A 96 -11.34 -4.60 35.56
CA GLU A 96 -12.33 -3.59 35.97
C GLU A 96 -12.30 -3.30 37.48
N ASP A 97 -11.75 -4.21 38.28
CA ASP A 97 -11.58 -4.07 39.74
C ASP A 97 -10.48 -3.07 40.16
N LYS A 98 -9.81 -2.44 39.17
CA LYS A 98 -8.73 -1.45 39.34
C LYS A 98 -7.53 -1.96 40.14
N LYS A 99 -7.37 -3.27 40.34
CA LYS A 99 -6.19 -3.81 41.02
C LYS A 99 -4.94 -3.62 40.15
N THR A 100 -3.85 -3.21 40.78
CA THR A 100 -2.54 -3.08 40.14
C THR A 100 -1.83 -4.43 40.09
N LEU A 101 -1.40 -4.83 38.90
CA LEU A 101 -0.58 -6.01 38.66
C LEU A 101 0.83 -5.56 38.28
N THR A 102 1.81 -5.87 39.12
CA THR A 102 3.23 -5.59 38.83
C THR A 102 3.91 -6.87 38.36
N ILE A 103 4.52 -6.82 37.17
CA ILE A 103 5.23 -7.96 36.56
C ILE A 103 6.59 -7.51 36.03
N LYS A 104 7.63 -8.31 36.30
CA LYS A 104 8.96 -8.15 35.67
C LYS A 104 8.94 -8.78 34.28
N VAL A 105 9.28 -8.02 33.26
CA VAL A 105 9.31 -8.45 31.86
C VAL A 105 10.69 -8.20 31.26
N PHE A 106 11.02 -8.87 30.17
CA PHE A 106 12.34 -8.79 29.52
C PHE A 106 12.22 -8.32 28.07
N ASN A 107 13.31 -7.75 27.54
CA ASN A 107 13.52 -7.51 26.11
C ASN A 107 13.82 -8.81 25.33
N ASP A 108 12.96 -9.78 25.57
CA ASP A 108 12.98 -11.12 25.00
C ASP A 108 11.53 -11.64 25.02
N ILE A 109 11.34 -12.95 25.03
CA ILE A 109 10.02 -13.59 25.01
C ILE A 109 9.43 -13.63 26.42
N ASN A 110 8.22 -13.09 26.53
CA ASN A 110 7.35 -13.10 27.70
C ASN A 110 6.04 -13.80 27.33
N ILE A 111 5.72 -14.92 27.99
CA ILE A 111 4.55 -15.74 27.67
C ILE A 111 3.50 -15.64 28.77
N ILE A 112 2.26 -15.44 28.38
CA ILE A 112 1.08 -15.45 29.24
C ILE A 112 0.28 -16.72 28.92
N PHE A 113 0.08 -17.57 29.91
CA PHE A 113 -0.67 -18.81 29.74
C PHE A 113 -1.53 -19.11 30.96
N GLY A 114 -2.53 -19.96 30.79
CA GLY A 114 -3.56 -20.19 31.80
C GLY A 114 -4.86 -20.69 31.19
N PRO A 115 -5.77 -21.27 31.99
CA PRO A 115 -7.07 -21.74 31.50
C PRO A 115 -7.87 -20.67 30.73
N LYS A 116 -8.87 -21.09 29.95
CA LYS A 116 -9.78 -20.14 29.28
C LYS A 116 -10.54 -19.30 30.32
N GLY A 117 -10.82 -18.05 29.97
CA GLY A 117 -11.54 -17.12 30.86
C GLY A 117 -10.70 -16.49 31.98
N THR A 118 -9.39 -16.78 32.08
CA THR A 118 -8.52 -16.15 33.08
C THR A 118 -7.97 -14.79 32.67
N GLY A 119 -8.58 -14.10 31.69
CA GLY A 119 -8.26 -12.72 31.30
C GLY A 119 -6.84 -12.46 30.78
N LYS A 120 -6.25 -13.40 30.03
CA LYS A 120 -4.93 -13.26 29.38
C LYS A 120 -4.90 -12.10 28.37
N SER A 121 -5.90 -12.03 27.50
CA SER A 121 -6.08 -10.96 26.52
C SER A 121 -6.16 -9.57 27.19
N CYS A 122 -6.81 -9.46 28.35
CA CYS A 122 -6.87 -8.22 29.13
C CYS A 122 -5.48 -7.77 29.61
N ILE A 123 -4.59 -8.70 29.98
CA ILE A 123 -3.21 -8.40 30.33
C ILE A 123 -2.44 -7.87 29.12
N LEU A 124 -2.55 -8.53 27.95
CA LEU A 124 -1.94 -8.04 26.71
C LEU A 124 -2.43 -6.64 26.33
N GLN A 125 -3.73 -6.39 26.42
CA GLN A 125 -4.31 -5.07 26.15
C GLN A 125 -3.82 -4.00 27.14
N ALA A 126 -3.61 -4.36 28.41
CA ALA A 126 -3.03 -3.45 29.40
C ALA A 126 -1.56 -3.13 29.10
N ILE A 127 -0.78 -4.12 28.65
CA ILE A 127 0.59 -3.93 28.19
C ILE A 127 0.63 -3.00 26.97
N ALA A 128 -0.27 -3.22 25.99
CA ALA A 128 -0.41 -2.35 24.82
C ALA A 128 -0.68 -0.89 25.21
N LYS A 129 -1.65 -0.68 26.11
CA LYS A 129 -1.98 0.66 26.63
C LYS A 129 -0.82 1.29 27.40
N HIS A 130 -0.04 0.52 28.13
CA HIS A 130 1.13 1.01 28.87
C HIS A 130 2.18 1.57 27.90
N TYR A 131 2.59 0.80 26.89
CA TYR A 131 3.61 1.24 25.92
C TYR A 131 3.11 2.36 25.00
N ALA A 132 1.84 2.32 24.58
CA ALA A 132 1.25 3.39 23.79
C ALA A 132 1.27 4.74 24.53
N LYS A 133 1.03 4.74 25.85
CA LYS A 133 1.16 5.95 26.69
C LYS A 133 2.61 6.45 26.80
N SER A 134 3.58 5.54 26.70
CA SER A 134 5.00 5.85 26.68
C SER A 134 5.52 6.24 25.29
N GLY A 135 4.64 6.38 24.30
CA GLY A 135 4.98 6.81 22.93
C GLY A 135 5.49 5.70 22.01
N ILE A 136 5.39 4.42 22.41
CA ILE A 136 5.83 3.26 21.63
C ILE A 136 4.61 2.67 20.89
N ASP A 137 4.71 2.42 19.58
CA ASP A 137 3.63 1.76 18.82
C ASP A 137 3.48 0.31 19.29
N ALA A 138 2.42 0.05 20.06
CA ALA A 138 2.13 -1.24 20.66
C ALA A 138 0.67 -1.59 20.38
N LYS A 139 0.46 -2.44 19.37
CA LYS A 139 -0.86 -2.93 18.97
C LYS A 139 -0.93 -4.43 19.20
N VAL A 140 -2.05 -4.89 19.75
CA VAL A 140 -2.30 -6.32 19.93
C VAL A 140 -2.72 -6.92 18.58
N TYR A 141 -1.96 -7.91 18.14
CA TYR A 141 -2.35 -8.79 17.04
C TYR A 141 -3.37 -9.80 17.55
N GLU A 142 -4.54 -9.82 16.92
CA GLU A 142 -5.60 -10.80 17.17
C GLU A 142 -5.83 -11.61 15.90
N SER A 143 -5.80 -12.94 16.03
CA SER A 143 -6.09 -13.86 14.92
C SER A 143 -7.55 -13.74 14.48
N ALA A 144 -7.81 -12.85 13.51
CA ALA A 144 -9.12 -12.62 12.91
C ALA A 144 -9.07 -12.99 11.41
N SER A 145 -9.62 -14.15 11.08
CA SER A 145 -9.66 -14.76 9.75
C SER A 145 -10.47 -14.00 8.68
N GLY A 146 -10.85 -12.74 8.92
CA GLY A 146 -11.63 -11.91 8.00
C GLY A 146 -10.98 -10.57 7.61
N ARG A 147 -9.85 -10.18 8.21
CA ARG A 147 -9.25 -8.85 7.98
C ARG A 147 -8.31 -8.75 6.78
N LEU A 148 -7.94 -9.86 6.15
CA LEU A 148 -6.99 -9.84 5.02
C LEU A 148 -7.48 -8.90 3.89
N ASN A 149 -8.74 -9.05 3.50
CA ASN A 149 -9.35 -8.22 2.45
C ASN A 149 -9.47 -6.74 2.86
N ASP A 150 -9.68 -6.46 4.14
CA ASP A 150 -9.77 -5.10 4.65
C ASP A 150 -8.39 -4.43 4.73
N ILE A 151 -7.36 -5.17 5.14
CA ILE A 151 -5.98 -4.68 5.26
C ILE A 151 -5.39 -4.37 3.90
N PHE A 152 -5.63 -5.23 2.90
CA PHE A 152 -5.21 -4.98 1.52
C PHE A 152 -6.23 -4.14 0.74
N ASP A 153 -7.28 -3.64 1.41
CA ASP A 153 -8.33 -2.82 0.82
C ASP A 153 -8.80 -3.35 -0.54
N VAL A 154 -9.18 -4.63 -0.60
CA VAL A 154 -9.64 -5.29 -1.85
C VAL A 154 -10.78 -4.50 -2.51
N LYS A 155 -11.58 -3.78 -1.72
CA LYS A 155 -12.68 -2.92 -2.17
C LYS A 155 -12.23 -1.55 -2.70
N GLY A 156 -10.96 -1.19 -2.56
CA GLY A 156 -10.36 0.04 -3.10
C GLY A 156 -10.90 1.34 -2.48
N LYS A 157 -11.28 1.35 -1.20
CA LYS A 157 -11.80 2.56 -0.53
C LYS A 157 -10.78 3.70 -0.49
N GLY A 158 -9.48 3.39 -0.48
CA GLY A 158 -8.40 4.38 -0.48
C GLY A 158 -7.61 4.41 -1.79
N LEU A 159 -8.09 3.75 -2.85
CA LEU A 159 -7.35 3.61 -4.10
C LEU A 159 -7.39 4.91 -4.90
N SER A 160 -6.21 5.41 -5.29
CA SER A 160 -6.08 6.56 -6.18
C SER A 160 -4.87 6.37 -7.09
N ILE A 161 -4.95 6.92 -8.30
CA ILE A 161 -3.90 6.80 -9.30
C ILE A 161 -3.71 8.13 -10.02
N ASN A 162 -2.46 8.50 -10.32
CA ASN A 162 -2.15 9.68 -11.10
C ASN A 162 -1.83 9.28 -12.55
N LEU A 163 -2.74 9.62 -13.48
CA LEU A 163 -2.64 9.26 -14.89
C LEU A 163 -1.42 9.90 -15.57
N ASN A 164 -0.93 11.04 -15.09
CA ASN A 164 0.25 11.71 -15.63
C ASN A 164 1.51 10.84 -15.51
N THR A 165 1.60 10.01 -14.46
CA THR A 165 2.71 9.05 -14.26
C THR A 165 2.80 8.03 -15.40
N TYR A 166 1.68 7.77 -16.08
CA TYR A 166 1.56 6.85 -17.19
C TYR A 166 1.55 7.57 -18.55
N GLY A 167 1.73 8.89 -18.58
CA GLY A 167 1.65 9.69 -19.80
C GLY A 167 0.25 9.75 -20.41
N ILE A 168 -0.80 9.53 -19.60
CA ILE A 168 -2.19 9.52 -20.05
C ILE A 168 -2.83 10.88 -19.76
N ASN A 169 -3.39 11.52 -20.78
CA ASN A 169 -4.09 12.81 -20.65
C ASN A 169 -5.49 12.58 -20.05
N TYR A 170 -5.87 13.43 -19.09
CA TYR A 170 -7.21 13.48 -18.49
C TYR A 170 -8.32 13.86 -19.49
N CYS A 171 -7.97 14.49 -20.61
CA CYS A 171 -8.86 14.87 -21.71
C CYS A 171 -10.07 15.74 -21.30
N GLN A 172 -9.89 16.61 -20.31
CA GLN A 172 -10.96 17.49 -19.82
C GLN A 172 -11.43 18.46 -20.90
N ASP A 173 -10.50 19.13 -21.58
CA ASP A 173 -10.80 20.12 -22.61
C ASP A 173 -11.44 19.45 -23.84
N GLU A 174 -10.94 18.28 -24.23
CA GLU A 174 -11.45 17.51 -25.36
C GLU A 174 -12.89 17.04 -25.11
N ILE A 175 -13.19 16.56 -23.91
CA ILE A 175 -14.57 16.20 -23.51
C ILE A 175 -15.46 17.45 -23.56
N GLN A 176 -15.00 18.59 -23.04
CA GLN A 176 -15.76 19.83 -23.06
C GLN A 176 -16.05 20.31 -24.48
N VAL A 177 -15.09 20.20 -25.40
CA VAL A 177 -15.26 20.51 -26.83
C VAL A 177 -16.38 19.66 -27.45
N VAL A 178 -16.44 18.36 -27.16
CA VAL A 178 -17.50 17.49 -27.68
C VAL A 178 -18.87 17.86 -27.09
N ARG A 179 -18.95 18.13 -25.79
CA ARG A 179 -20.21 18.48 -25.10
C ARG A 179 -20.81 19.80 -25.59
N THR A 180 -19.97 20.79 -25.82
CA THR A 180 -20.38 22.15 -26.20
C THR A 180 -20.41 22.37 -27.71
N ALA A 181 -20.20 21.32 -28.50
CA ALA A 181 -20.21 21.40 -29.95
C ALA A 181 -21.61 21.82 -30.44
N VAL A 182 -21.65 22.87 -31.26
CA VAL A 182 -22.85 23.34 -31.95
C VAL A 182 -22.59 23.29 -33.45
N GLU A 183 -23.62 23.00 -34.25
CA GLU A 183 -23.49 22.97 -35.70
C GLU A 183 -23.19 24.36 -36.26
N VAL A 184 -22.30 24.40 -37.25
CA VAL A 184 -21.90 25.63 -37.94
C VAL A 184 -22.38 25.53 -39.38
N ASP A 185 -23.37 26.33 -39.76
CA ASP A 185 -23.97 26.24 -41.08
C ASP A 185 -23.05 26.75 -42.20
N VAL A 186 -23.17 26.11 -43.36
CA VAL A 186 -22.64 26.63 -44.62
C VAL A 186 -23.53 27.78 -45.11
N THR A 187 -22.93 28.79 -45.74
CA THR A 187 -23.69 29.93 -46.25
C THR A 187 -24.50 29.53 -47.48
N SER A 188 -25.83 29.57 -47.36
CA SER A 188 -26.76 29.24 -48.46
C SER A 188 -26.53 30.09 -49.72
N VAL A 189 -26.53 29.43 -50.88
CA VAL A 189 -26.43 30.06 -52.21
C VAL A 189 -27.55 31.09 -52.43
N THR A 190 -28.72 30.90 -51.81
CA THR A 190 -29.84 31.84 -51.87
C THR A 190 -29.46 33.22 -51.32
N LYS A 191 -28.59 33.30 -50.30
CA LYS A 191 -28.11 34.58 -49.75
C LYS A 191 -27.21 35.32 -50.75
N PHE A 192 -26.37 34.59 -51.50
CA PHE A 192 -25.58 35.17 -52.58
C PHE A 192 -26.46 35.65 -53.73
N LYS A 193 -27.43 34.82 -54.15
CA LYS A 193 -28.40 35.19 -55.19
C LYS A 193 -29.17 36.47 -54.82
N ALA A 194 -29.72 36.52 -53.60
CA ALA A 194 -30.45 37.69 -53.11
C ALA A 194 -29.59 38.97 -53.10
N PHE A 195 -28.30 38.86 -52.79
CA PHE A 195 -27.37 39.99 -52.87
C PHE A 195 -27.19 40.47 -54.32
N PHE A 196 -26.86 39.57 -55.26
CA PHE A 196 -26.59 39.94 -56.65
C PHE A 196 -27.83 40.42 -57.43
N GLU A 197 -29.03 39.96 -57.04
CA GLU A 197 -30.30 40.44 -57.60
C GLU A 197 -30.73 41.80 -57.03
N SER A 198 -30.18 42.21 -55.88
CA SER A 198 -30.51 43.49 -55.24
C SER A 198 -29.65 44.65 -55.75
N THR A 199 -30.28 45.75 -56.15
CA THR A 199 -29.57 46.99 -56.49
C THR A 199 -29.62 47.97 -55.32
N VAL A 200 -28.48 48.29 -54.73
CA VAL A 200 -28.38 49.34 -53.69
C VAL A 200 -28.62 50.70 -54.33
N SER A 201 -29.82 51.26 -54.14
CA SER A 201 -30.23 52.55 -54.71
C SER A 201 -29.83 53.76 -53.85
N ASN A 202 -29.59 53.56 -52.55
CA ASN A 202 -29.30 54.62 -51.58
C ASN A 202 -27.91 55.26 -51.80
N LYS A 203 -27.86 56.59 -51.97
CA LYS A 203 -26.63 57.36 -52.20
C LYS A 203 -25.63 57.29 -51.04
N ASN A 204 -26.09 57.33 -49.79
CA ASN A 204 -25.22 57.28 -48.61
C ASN A 204 -24.60 55.89 -48.43
N ALA A 205 -25.33 54.83 -48.75
CA ALA A 205 -24.79 53.48 -48.71
C ALA A 205 -23.68 53.26 -49.75
N LYS A 206 -23.71 53.95 -50.90
CA LYS A 206 -22.66 53.90 -51.92
C LYS A 206 -21.36 54.60 -51.49
N LEU A 207 -21.42 55.53 -50.54
CA LEU A 207 -20.24 56.22 -50.02
C LEU A 207 -19.47 55.37 -48.99
N ILE A 208 -20.12 54.36 -48.39
CA ILE A 208 -19.49 53.49 -47.39
C ILE A 208 -18.80 52.33 -48.12
N LEU A 209 -17.56 52.58 -48.59
CA LEU A 209 -16.75 51.61 -49.34
C LEU A 209 -16.24 50.44 -48.47
N LEU A 210 -16.19 50.62 -47.15
CA LEU A 210 -15.71 49.61 -46.21
C LEU A 210 -16.52 48.30 -46.27
N LYS A 211 -17.80 48.37 -46.66
CA LYS A 211 -18.67 47.21 -46.83
C LYS A 211 -18.29 46.32 -48.03
N ASP A 212 -17.55 46.88 -48.98
CA ASP A 212 -17.19 46.22 -50.25
C ASP A 212 -15.82 45.56 -50.20
N ILE A 213 -15.05 45.78 -49.12
CA ILE A 213 -13.77 45.12 -48.85
C ILE A 213 -14.02 43.67 -48.43
N ASP A 214 -13.27 42.72 -49.00
CA ASP A 214 -13.32 41.31 -48.58
C ASP A 214 -12.51 41.09 -47.29
N THR A 215 -13.01 40.21 -46.43
CA THR A 215 -12.33 39.87 -45.16
C THR A 215 -11.02 39.15 -45.43
N GLN A 216 -10.00 39.41 -44.61
CA GLN A 216 -8.67 38.80 -44.71
C GLN A 216 -8.53 37.57 -43.81
N GLU A 217 -7.61 36.66 -44.14
CA GLU A 217 -7.36 35.45 -43.35
C GLU A 217 -6.57 35.75 -42.06
N GLU A 218 -7.22 35.63 -40.90
CA GLU A 218 -6.61 35.89 -39.58
C GLU A 218 -5.72 34.73 -39.08
N GLY A 219 -5.95 33.51 -39.58
CA GLY A 219 -5.43 32.29 -38.94
C GLY A 219 -3.91 32.10 -39.01
N GLU A 220 -3.21 32.73 -39.95
CA GLU A 220 -1.74 32.70 -39.99
C GLU A 220 -1.15 33.59 -38.89
N ALA A 221 -1.66 34.82 -38.76
CA ALA A 221 -1.23 35.78 -37.73
C ALA A 221 -1.53 35.26 -36.31
N GLU A 222 -2.74 34.71 -36.09
CA GLU A 222 -3.14 34.14 -34.79
C GLU A 222 -2.25 32.95 -34.38
N ARG A 223 -1.95 32.03 -35.32
CA ARG A 223 -1.05 30.89 -35.06
C ARG A 223 0.37 31.33 -34.77
N SER A 224 0.86 32.34 -35.50
CA SER A 224 2.17 32.93 -35.24
C SER A 224 2.24 33.50 -33.83
N PHE A 225 1.28 34.34 -33.44
CA PHE A 225 1.16 34.89 -32.08
C PHE A 225 1.12 33.79 -31.02
N SER A 226 0.19 32.84 -31.14
CA SER A 226 0.01 31.77 -30.14
C SER A 226 1.27 30.95 -29.93
N LYS A 227 2.02 30.66 -31.01
CA LYS A 227 3.27 29.91 -30.93
C LYS A 227 4.38 30.69 -30.20
N TYR A 228 4.51 31.99 -30.46
CA TYR A 228 5.48 32.83 -29.76
C TYR A 228 5.09 33.00 -28.29
N HIS A 229 3.80 33.23 -28.00
CA HIS A 229 3.26 33.33 -26.64
C HIS A 229 3.54 32.06 -25.82
N ASP A 230 3.13 30.88 -26.30
CA ASP A 230 3.36 29.60 -25.63
C ASP A 230 4.85 29.34 -25.37
N THR A 231 5.70 29.73 -26.32
CA THR A 231 7.16 29.56 -26.19
C THR A 231 7.73 30.53 -25.16
N ALA A 232 7.31 31.80 -25.19
CA ALA A 232 7.73 32.82 -24.24
C ALA A 232 7.33 32.43 -22.80
N SER A 233 6.10 31.99 -22.57
CA SER A 233 5.63 31.55 -21.25
C SER A 233 6.43 30.35 -20.70
N LYS A 234 6.82 29.40 -21.56
CA LYS A 234 7.67 28.27 -21.16
C LYS A 234 9.08 28.72 -20.77
N ILE A 235 9.68 29.64 -21.54
CA ILE A 235 11.01 30.19 -21.24
C ILE A 235 10.97 31.05 -19.98
N GLU A 236 9.90 31.80 -19.74
CA GLU A 236 9.70 32.57 -18.51
C GLU A 236 9.58 31.66 -17.29
N ALA A 237 8.77 30.60 -17.37
CA ALA A 237 8.65 29.60 -16.32
C ALA A 237 9.98 28.90 -16.01
N PHE A 238 10.74 28.53 -17.05
CA PHE A 238 12.08 27.97 -16.88
C PHE A 238 13.06 28.97 -16.26
N SER A 239 13.01 30.24 -16.67
CA SER A 239 13.86 31.31 -16.12
C SER A 239 13.55 31.61 -14.66
N ALA A 240 12.29 31.44 -14.22
CA ALA A 240 11.90 31.51 -12.81
C ALA A 240 12.46 30.33 -12.01
N LEU A 241 12.32 29.11 -12.54
CA LEU A 241 12.88 27.89 -11.93
C LEU A 241 14.40 28.01 -11.73
N VAL A 242 15.14 28.46 -12.75
CA VAL A 242 16.60 28.68 -12.66
C VAL A 242 16.96 29.74 -11.60
N ARG A 243 16.11 30.75 -11.38
CA ARG A 243 16.33 31.81 -10.39
C ARG A 243 16.07 31.37 -8.94
N GLU A 244 15.09 30.50 -8.73
CA GLU A 244 14.60 30.14 -7.39
C GLU A 244 15.21 28.85 -6.85
N ASP A 245 15.59 27.91 -7.72
CA ASP A 245 16.08 26.59 -7.32
C ASP A 245 17.51 26.62 -6.73
N LEU A 246 17.65 26.11 -5.49
CA LEU A 246 18.90 26.07 -4.75
C LEU A 246 19.90 25.03 -5.28
N LEU A 247 19.43 23.96 -5.93
CA LEU A 247 20.30 22.95 -6.55
C LEU A 247 20.91 23.52 -7.83
N VAL A 248 20.11 24.20 -8.66
CA VAL A 248 20.61 24.83 -9.90
C VAL A 248 21.70 25.86 -9.61
N LYS A 249 21.57 26.64 -8.54
CA LYS A 249 22.60 27.61 -8.09
C LYS A 249 23.87 26.96 -7.54
N LYS A 250 23.82 25.71 -7.07
CA LYS A 250 24.99 25.00 -6.54
C LYS A 250 25.83 24.33 -7.63
N GLU A 251 25.19 23.95 -8.72
CA GLU A 251 25.83 23.22 -9.82
C GLU A 251 26.46 24.13 -10.88
N LEU A 252 26.09 25.42 -10.92
CA LEU A 252 26.65 26.42 -11.82
C LEU A 252 27.61 27.35 -11.08
N SER A 253 28.71 27.74 -11.73
CA SER A 253 29.53 28.85 -11.24
C SER A 253 28.81 30.19 -11.38
N ASP A 254 29.24 31.20 -10.62
CA ASP A 254 28.63 32.54 -10.67
C ASP A 254 28.67 33.13 -12.10
N ASP A 255 29.77 32.92 -12.83
CA ASP A 255 29.92 33.40 -14.21
C ASP A 255 28.98 32.67 -15.19
N GLU A 256 28.86 31.34 -15.07
CA GLU A 256 27.94 30.54 -15.90
C GLU A 256 26.47 30.88 -15.59
N PHE A 257 26.15 31.14 -14.33
CA PHE A 257 24.82 31.54 -13.91
C PHE A 257 24.44 32.91 -14.48
N ILE A 258 25.36 33.88 -14.43
CA ILE A 258 25.17 35.21 -15.03
C ILE A 258 24.99 35.09 -16.54
N GLU A 259 25.82 34.29 -17.22
CA GLU A 259 25.75 34.13 -18.67
C GLU A 259 24.46 33.41 -19.11
N LEU A 260 24.03 32.39 -18.37
CA LEU A 260 22.76 31.69 -18.61
C LEU A 260 21.58 32.66 -18.48
N GLN A 261 21.55 33.47 -17.41
CA GLN A 261 20.51 34.49 -17.24
C GLN A 261 20.52 35.53 -18.36
N ARG A 262 21.72 35.95 -18.81
CA ARG A 262 21.87 36.90 -19.91
C ARG A 262 21.31 36.34 -21.22
N ILE A 263 21.62 35.08 -21.55
CA ILE A 263 21.14 34.42 -22.77
C ILE A 263 19.63 34.20 -22.71
N LEU A 264 19.09 33.72 -21.58
CA LEU A 264 17.66 33.53 -21.38
C LEU A 264 16.90 34.86 -21.48
N GLY A 265 17.44 35.93 -20.90
CA GLY A 265 16.86 37.27 -21.02
C GLY A 265 16.81 37.76 -22.46
N LEU A 266 17.92 37.64 -23.21
CA LEU A 266 17.97 38.01 -24.63
C LEU A 266 17.01 37.19 -25.50
N LEU A 267 16.87 35.90 -25.21
CA LEU A 267 15.91 35.05 -25.90
C LEU A 267 14.48 35.49 -25.61
N LEU A 268 14.16 35.73 -24.34
CA LEU A 268 12.84 36.16 -23.91
C LEU A 268 12.46 37.51 -24.53
N ASP A 269 13.36 38.50 -24.54
CA ASP A 269 13.11 39.81 -25.18
C ASP A 269 12.80 39.67 -26.67
N ARG A 270 13.52 38.79 -27.38
CA ARG A 270 13.27 38.53 -28.81
C ARG A 270 11.93 37.84 -29.03
N LEU A 271 11.57 36.89 -28.17
CA LEU A 271 10.29 36.18 -28.23
C LEU A 271 9.13 37.13 -27.94
N LEU A 272 9.21 37.93 -26.88
CA LEU A 272 8.20 38.94 -26.52
C LEU A 272 8.05 40.01 -27.61
N GLY A 273 9.15 40.44 -28.24
CA GLY A 273 9.09 41.36 -29.37
C GLY A 273 8.34 40.78 -30.58
N LYS A 274 8.55 39.49 -30.88
CA LYS A 274 7.83 38.79 -31.96
C LYS A 274 6.39 38.46 -31.59
N GLU A 275 6.13 38.13 -30.33
CA GLU A 275 4.79 37.96 -29.78
C GLU A 275 3.99 39.25 -29.93
N TRP A 276 4.54 40.40 -29.53
CA TRP A 276 3.87 41.68 -29.65
C TRP A 276 3.57 42.04 -31.11
N SER A 277 4.54 41.86 -32.02
CA SER A 277 4.31 42.06 -33.45
C SER A 277 3.18 41.17 -33.97
N GLY A 278 3.21 39.87 -33.65
CA GLY A 278 2.17 38.94 -34.05
C GLY A 278 0.80 39.27 -33.45
N PHE A 279 0.76 39.77 -32.22
CA PHE A 279 -0.46 40.25 -31.58
C PHE A 279 -1.04 41.46 -32.32
N VAL A 280 -0.20 42.43 -32.67
CA VAL A 280 -0.61 43.62 -33.44
C VAL A 280 -1.16 43.20 -34.80
N ASP A 281 -0.42 42.36 -35.55
CA ASP A 281 -0.83 41.87 -36.86
C ASP A 281 -2.18 41.13 -36.78
N TRP A 282 -2.33 40.24 -35.80
CA TRP A 282 -3.59 39.52 -35.56
C TRP A 282 -4.74 40.46 -35.21
N LYS A 283 -4.53 41.40 -34.28
CA LYS A 283 -5.58 42.34 -33.85
C LYS A 283 -5.94 43.34 -34.93
N GLU A 284 -5.00 43.77 -35.76
CA GLU A 284 -5.28 44.61 -36.92
C GLU A 284 -6.26 43.91 -37.86
N LEU A 285 -5.96 42.66 -38.24
CA LEU A 285 -6.83 41.85 -39.11
C LEU A 285 -8.21 41.61 -38.46
N SER A 286 -8.23 41.24 -37.18
CA SER A 286 -9.45 40.96 -36.42
C SER A 286 -10.35 42.19 -36.30
N LEU A 287 -9.78 43.36 -35.99
CA LEU A 287 -10.51 44.63 -35.89
C LEU A 287 -11.00 45.09 -37.25
N LEU A 288 -10.19 44.94 -38.31
CA LEU A 288 -10.61 45.24 -39.68
C LEU A 288 -11.80 44.37 -40.11
N ASN A 289 -11.69 43.05 -39.92
CA ASN A 289 -12.76 42.12 -40.26
C ASN A 289 -14.04 42.40 -39.45
N SER A 290 -13.91 42.72 -38.15
CA SER A 290 -15.01 43.15 -37.29
C SER A 290 -15.67 44.44 -37.79
N ALA A 291 -14.87 45.43 -38.19
CA ALA A 291 -15.37 46.69 -38.76
C ALA A 291 -16.14 46.43 -40.06
N ILE A 292 -15.56 45.68 -41.01
CA ILE A 292 -16.22 45.29 -42.27
C ILE A 292 -17.56 44.62 -41.99
N LYS A 293 -17.60 43.64 -41.08
CA LYS A 293 -18.82 42.94 -40.70
C LYS A 293 -19.87 43.87 -40.11
N THR A 294 -19.46 44.77 -39.21
CA THR A 294 -20.36 45.73 -38.54
C THR A 294 -20.97 46.71 -39.53
N PHE A 295 -20.15 47.29 -40.42
CA PHE A 295 -20.65 48.20 -41.46
C PHE A 295 -21.55 47.48 -42.47
N ARG A 296 -21.24 46.24 -42.86
CA ARG A 296 -22.13 45.42 -43.71
C ARG A 296 -23.50 45.20 -43.06
N ILE A 297 -23.54 44.86 -41.77
CA ILE A 297 -24.78 44.64 -41.01
C ILE A 297 -25.60 45.93 -40.90
N GLU A 298 -24.98 47.05 -40.51
CA GLU A 298 -25.70 48.31 -40.32
C GLU A 298 -26.20 48.90 -41.65
N VAL A 299 -25.43 48.78 -42.73
CA VAL A 299 -25.89 49.19 -44.07
C VAL A 299 -27.09 48.34 -44.50
N ALA A 300 -27.03 47.01 -44.32
CA ALA A 300 -28.17 46.15 -44.63
C ALA A 300 -29.39 46.49 -43.79
N ARG A 301 -29.22 46.72 -42.49
CA ARG A 301 -30.29 47.09 -41.55
C ARG A 301 -30.96 48.42 -41.96
N LYS A 302 -30.19 49.42 -42.36
CA LYS A 302 -30.70 50.76 -42.69
C LYS A 302 -31.25 50.89 -44.11
N THR A 303 -30.80 50.07 -45.05
CA THR A 303 -31.23 50.13 -46.46
C THR A 303 -32.24 49.05 -46.84
N GLY A 304 -32.42 48.02 -46.01
CA GLY A 304 -33.22 46.83 -46.35
C GLY A 304 -32.61 45.98 -47.46
N SER A 305 -31.43 46.34 -47.98
CA SER A 305 -30.73 45.56 -49.00
C SER A 305 -29.94 44.42 -48.34
N PRO A 306 -29.97 43.19 -48.88
CA PRO A 306 -29.18 42.09 -48.34
C PRO A 306 -27.68 42.43 -48.39
N ALA A 307 -26.94 42.03 -47.35
CA ALA A 307 -25.48 42.20 -47.31
C ALA A 307 -24.79 41.09 -48.13
N LYS A 308 -23.67 41.41 -48.79
CA LYS A 308 -22.78 40.40 -49.41
C LYS A 308 -22.31 39.44 -48.32
N PRO A 309 -22.56 38.12 -48.44
CA PRO A 309 -21.96 37.16 -47.53
C PRO A 309 -20.42 37.23 -47.60
N SER A 310 -19.76 37.16 -46.45
CA SER A 310 -18.29 37.32 -46.35
C SER A 310 -17.52 36.07 -46.78
N THR A 311 -18.07 34.88 -46.51
CA THR A 311 -17.46 33.59 -46.85
C THR A 311 -18.54 32.61 -47.29
N THR A 312 -18.12 31.45 -47.82
CA THR A 312 -19.03 30.32 -48.06
C THR A 312 -19.44 29.61 -46.77
N GLY A 313 -18.80 29.89 -45.62
CA GLY A 313 -19.00 29.17 -44.35
C GLY A 313 -18.41 27.75 -44.32
N PHE A 314 -17.96 27.20 -45.45
CA PHE A 314 -17.47 25.82 -45.53
C PHE A 314 -16.22 25.58 -44.66
N ARG A 315 -15.31 26.56 -44.58
CA ARG A 315 -14.11 26.46 -43.73
C ARG A 315 -14.49 26.29 -42.26
N ASP A 316 -15.41 27.11 -41.77
CA ASP A 316 -15.83 27.10 -40.36
C ASP A 316 -16.60 25.81 -40.05
N TYR A 317 -17.49 25.38 -40.95
CA TYR A 317 -18.16 24.08 -40.91
C TYR A 317 -17.16 22.92 -40.81
N ALA A 318 -16.17 22.88 -41.72
CA ALA A 318 -15.18 21.81 -41.77
C ALA A 318 -14.25 21.83 -40.55
N MET A 319 -13.79 23.02 -40.13
CA MET A 319 -12.90 23.17 -38.98
C MET A 319 -13.59 22.75 -37.67
N ASN A 320 -14.89 23.04 -37.52
CA ASN A 320 -15.68 22.59 -36.37
C ASN A 320 -15.69 21.06 -36.27
N ARG A 321 -16.01 20.35 -37.37
CA ARG A 321 -16.01 18.88 -37.43
C ARG A 321 -14.61 18.29 -37.22
N ILE A 322 -13.57 18.90 -37.78
CA ILE A 322 -12.17 18.50 -37.56
C ILE A 322 -11.79 18.64 -36.08
N LYS A 323 -12.21 19.71 -35.41
CA LYS A 323 -11.94 19.93 -33.99
C LYS A 323 -12.61 18.85 -33.13
N ILE A 324 -13.88 18.54 -33.40
CA ILE A 324 -14.60 17.44 -32.72
C ILE A 324 -13.87 16.10 -32.98
N ALA A 325 -13.48 15.84 -34.22
CA ALA A 325 -12.74 14.62 -34.57
C ALA A 325 -11.39 14.50 -33.84
N ALA A 326 -10.65 15.61 -33.72
CA ALA A 326 -9.40 15.64 -32.97
C ALA A 326 -9.63 15.32 -31.49
N SER A 327 -10.64 15.92 -30.86
CA SER A 327 -11.01 15.67 -29.47
C SER A 327 -11.42 14.22 -29.23
N VAL A 328 -12.31 13.65 -30.07
CA VAL A 328 -12.75 12.26 -29.96
C VAL A 328 -11.58 11.28 -30.10
N ARG A 329 -10.64 11.54 -31.02
CA ARG A 329 -9.43 10.72 -31.18
C ARG A 329 -8.49 10.83 -29.98
N ALA A 330 -8.30 12.02 -29.42
CA ALA A 330 -7.48 12.22 -28.24
C ALA A 330 -8.02 11.43 -27.04
N ILE A 331 -9.35 11.52 -26.80
CA ILE A 331 -10.03 10.73 -25.76
C ILE A 331 -9.86 9.23 -26.02
N GLY A 332 -10.08 8.78 -27.26
CA GLY A 332 -9.91 7.38 -27.64
C GLY A 332 -8.49 6.85 -27.43
N LYS A 333 -7.46 7.69 -27.65
CA LYS A 333 -6.05 7.35 -27.37
C LYS A 333 -5.81 7.15 -25.87
N SER A 334 -6.34 8.04 -25.03
CA SER A 334 -6.24 7.88 -23.56
C SER A 334 -6.94 6.61 -23.08
N LEU A 335 -8.15 6.32 -23.58
CA LEU A 335 -8.91 5.11 -23.21
C LEU A 335 -8.26 3.81 -23.72
N GLY A 336 -7.50 3.86 -24.81
CA GLY A 336 -6.75 2.72 -25.35
C GLY A 336 -5.40 2.48 -24.64
N SER A 337 -5.02 3.32 -23.69
CA SER A 337 -3.74 3.21 -22.99
C SER A 337 -3.78 2.10 -21.94
N VAL A 338 -2.67 1.35 -21.82
CA VAL A 338 -2.54 0.24 -20.87
C VAL A 338 -1.80 0.70 -19.63
N ILE A 339 -2.42 0.52 -18.46
CA ILE A 339 -1.81 0.75 -17.16
C ILE A 339 -1.26 -0.60 -16.67
N LYS A 340 0.02 -0.64 -16.29
CA LYS A 340 0.64 -1.85 -15.77
C LYS A 340 0.02 -2.21 -14.42
N ASN A 341 -0.11 -3.52 -14.15
CA ASN A 341 -0.59 -4.00 -12.86
C ASN A 341 0.43 -3.65 -11.77
N GLU A 342 -0.09 -3.28 -10.60
CA GLU A 342 0.73 -3.11 -9.39
C GLU A 342 0.68 -4.42 -8.60
N GLU A 343 1.85 -4.93 -8.22
CA GLU A 343 1.98 -6.20 -7.50
C GLU A 343 2.70 -5.98 -6.17
N GLU A 344 2.07 -6.40 -5.07
CA GLU A 344 2.63 -6.38 -3.71
C GLU A 344 2.81 -7.82 -3.21
N THR A 345 4.02 -8.20 -2.80
CA THR A 345 4.26 -9.50 -2.18
C THR A 345 3.62 -9.53 -0.80
N VAL A 346 2.70 -10.47 -0.57
CA VAL A 346 1.92 -10.56 0.68
C VAL A 346 2.65 -11.45 1.69
N GLY A 347 3.13 -12.61 1.25
CA GLY A 347 3.83 -13.60 2.09
C GLY A 347 3.93 -14.97 1.43
N ASP A 348 4.47 -15.94 2.18
CA ASP A 348 4.62 -17.33 1.73
C ASP A 348 3.62 -18.23 2.48
N LEU A 349 2.83 -19.01 1.74
CA LEU A 349 1.82 -19.91 2.30
C LEU A 349 2.40 -21.19 2.89
N GLY A 350 3.72 -21.38 2.87
CA GLY A 350 4.39 -22.52 3.47
C GLY A 350 4.11 -23.84 2.73
N SER A 351 4.77 -24.90 3.18
CA SER A 351 4.53 -26.29 2.72
C SER A 351 4.57 -26.49 1.20
N GLY A 352 5.40 -25.71 0.48
CA GLY A 352 5.59 -25.84 -0.97
C GLY A 352 4.45 -25.28 -1.84
N LYS A 353 3.50 -24.51 -1.28
CA LYS A 353 2.38 -23.92 -2.04
C LYS A 353 2.74 -22.70 -2.89
N GLY A 354 3.80 -21.98 -2.54
CA GLY A 354 4.27 -20.81 -3.31
C GLY A 354 3.94 -19.46 -2.65
N LYS A 355 4.29 -18.39 -3.37
CA LYS A 355 4.22 -17.00 -2.86
C LYS A 355 2.89 -16.34 -3.22
N LEU A 356 2.22 -15.79 -2.20
CA LEU A 356 0.99 -15.03 -2.38
C LEU A 356 1.33 -13.59 -2.76
N THR A 357 0.81 -13.13 -3.90
CA THR A 357 0.99 -11.77 -4.42
C THR A 357 -0.36 -11.09 -4.56
N PHE A 358 -0.45 -9.83 -4.15
CA PHE A 358 -1.65 -9.04 -4.26
C PHE A 358 -1.53 -8.11 -5.47
N VAL A 359 -2.50 -8.21 -6.39
CA VAL A 359 -2.46 -7.54 -7.68
C VAL A 359 -3.57 -6.49 -7.74
N THR A 360 -3.19 -5.28 -8.13
CA THR A 360 -4.12 -4.20 -8.49
C THR A 360 -4.05 -3.98 -9.99
N GLN A 361 -5.14 -4.32 -10.68
CA GLN A 361 -5.31 -4.15 -12.11
C GLN A 361 -6.19 -2.94 -12.39
N PHE A 362 -5.78 -2.11 -13.34
CA PHE A 362 -6.55 -0.98 -13.85
C PHE A 362 -6.93 -1.21 -15.32
N LEU A 363 -8.14 -0.81 -15.69
CA LEU A 363 -8.65 -0.93 -17.05
C LEU A 363 -9.61 0.21 -17.34
N PHE A 364 -9.46 0.89 -18.49
CA PHE A 364 -10.48 1.83 -18.93
C PHE A 364 -11.72 1.12 -19.44
N GLN A 365 -12.89 1.67 -19.14
CA GLN A 365 -14.11 1.23 -19.78
C GLN A 365 -14.00 1.47 -21.30
N ASN A 366 -14.24 0.40 -22.08
CA ASN A 366 -14.18 0.44 -23.53
C ASN A 366 -15.55 0.22 -24.18
N GLY A 367 -16.64 0.38 -23.44
CA GLY A 367 -18.01 0.17 -23.93
C GLY A 367 -18.46 -1.30 -23.98
N ASN A 368 -17.52 -2.25 -23.86
CA ASN A 368 -17.78 -3.69 -23.87
C ASN A 368 -17.46 -4.36 -22.53
N VAL A 369 -16.79 -3.68 -21.59
CA VAL A 369 -16.43 -4.27 -20.30
C VAL A 369 -17.69 -4.49 -19.47
N THR A 370 -18.02 -5.75 -19.21
CA THR A 370 -19.17 -6.19 -18.40
C THR A 370 -18.80 -7.01 -17.17
N ASP A 371 -17.50 -7.18 -16.89
CA ASP A 371 -17.05 -7.97 -15.74
C ASP A 371 -17.64 -7.41 -14.43
N GLY A 372 -18.33 -8.27 -13.70
CA GLY A 372 -18.93 -7.96 -12.41
C GLY A 372 -17.90 -7.65 -11.33
N GLU A 373 -16.71 -8.24 -11.43
CA GLU A 373 -15.64 -8.13 -10.44
C GLU A 373 -14.87 -6.81 -10.53
N LEU A 374 -14.91 -6.14 -11.69
CA LEU A 374 -14.35 -4.79 -11.85
C LEU A 374 -15.21 -3.77 -11.11
N SER A 375 -14.58 -2.90 -10.33
CA SER A 375 -15.23 -1.78 -9.64
C SER A 375 -14.87 -0.46 -10.30
N SER A 376 -15.77 0.53 -10.23
CA SER A 376 -15.43 1.89 -10.65
C SER A 376 -14.49 2.52 -9.63
N LEU A 377 -13.43 3.18 -10.10
CA LEU A 377 -12.53 3.91 -9.21
C LEU A 377 -13.19 5.15 -8.60
N THR A 378 -14.16 5.73 -9.29
CA THR A 378 -14.93 6.89 -8.83
C THR A 378 -16.37 6.49 -8.51
N ASN A 379 -17.16 7.43 -7.97
CA ASN A 379 -18.57 7.21 -7.66
C ASN A 379 -19.45 7.05 -8.92
N VAL A 380 -18.90 7.24 -10.13
CA VAL A 380 -19.64 7.10 -11.38
C VAL A 380 -20.02 5.64 -11.60
N LYS A 381 -21.30 5.39 -11.91
CA LYS A 381 -21.81 4.03 -12.12
C LYS A 381 -21.19 3.40 -13.38
N LYS A 382 -20.85 2.11 -13.32
CA LYS A 382 -20.33 1.34 -14.49
C LYS A 382 -21.23 1.45 -15.74
N GLY A 383 -22.55 1.51 -15.53
CA GLY A 383 -23.52 1.70 -16.62
C GLY A 383 -23.38 3.05 -17.33
N VAL A 384 -23.12 4.12 -16.59
CA VAL A 384 -22.90 5.48 -17.12
C VAL A 384 -21.59 5.52 -17.90
N GLN A 385 -20.49 4.99 -17.33
CA GLN A 385 -19.20 4.88 -18.02
C GLN A 385 -19.32 4.13 -19.36
N LYS A 386 -20.06 3.01 -19.36
CA LYS A 386 -20.28 2.20 -20.57
C LYS A 386 -21.06 2.98 -21.63
N LYS A 387 -22.16 3.65 -21.23
CA LYS A 387 -22.94 4.50 -22.12
C LYS A 387 -22.10 5.64 -22.69
N PHE A 388 -21.35 6.35 -21.85
CA PHE A 388 -20.46 7.44 -22.25
C PHE A 388 -19.51 7.03 -23.38
N VAL A 389 -18.81 5.92 -23.21
CA VAL A 389 -17.83 5.42 -24.20
C VAL A 389 -18.51 4.94 -25.49
N ASN A 390 -19.69 4.33 -25.38
CA ASN A 390 -20.47 3.93 -26.56
C ASN A 390 -20.97 5.14 -27.34
N SER A 391 -21.52 6.16 -26.67
CA SER A 391 -21.96 7.39 -27.32
C SER A 391 -20.80 8.14 -27.98
N LEU A 392 -19.63 8.23 -27.34
CA LEU A 392 -18.42 8.77 -27.97
C LEU A 392 -17.99 7.98 -29.22
N ARG A 393 -18.16 6.65 -29.21
CA ARG A 393 -17.88 5.81 -30.37
C ARG A 393 -18.86 6.09 -31.51
N GLU A 394 -20.15 6.25 -31.23
CA GLU A 394 -21.14 6.61 -32.25
C GLU A 394 -20.85 8.00 -32.82
N ILE A 395 -20.55 9.00 -31.99
CA ILE A 395 -20.07 10.32 -32.46
C ILE A 395 -18.85 10.15 -33.38
N GLY A 396 -17.90 9.31 -32.99
CA GLY A 396 -16.71 8.99 -33.78
C GLY A 396 -17.00 8.40 -35.17
N LYS A 397 -18.09 7.63 -35.33
CA LYS A 397 -18.52 7.07 -36.63
C LYS A 397 -19.21 8.11 -37.51
N HIS A 398 -19.95 9.04 -36.90
CA HIS A 398 -20.77 10.04 -37.59
C HIS A 398 -20.08 11.41 -37.73
N LEU A 399 -18.77 11.52 -37.46
CA LEU A 399 -18.00 12.78 -37.47
C LEU A 399 -18.18 13.63 -38.73
N PHE A 400 -18.30 13.00 -39.90
CA PHE A 400 -18.39 13.68 -41.18
C PHE A 400 -19.75 13.45 -41.88
N GLU A 401 -20.72 12.90 -41.15
CA GLU A 401 -22.08 12.65 -41.64
C GLU A 401 -23.03 13.77 -41.22
N ASP A 402 -24.14 13.93 -41.93
CA ASP A 402 -25.12 15.00 -41.69
C ASP A 402 -25.80 14.89 -40.31
N ASP A 403 -25.81 13.71 -39.70
CA ASP A 403 -26.46 13.40 -38.42
C ASP A 403 -25.54 13.50 -37.20
N LEU A 404 -24.29 13.99 -37.33
CA LEU A 404 -23.35 14.16 -36.20
C LEU A 404 -24.01 14.78 -34.95
N PHE A 405 -24.73 15.89 -35.14
CA PHE A 405 -25.29 16.65 -34.02
C PHE A 405 -26.51 15.98 -33.38
N HIS A 406 -27.14 15.02 -34.07
CA HIS A 406 -28.10 14.11 -33.43
C HIS A 406 -27.38 13.28 -32.36
N TYR A 407 -26.25 12.65 -32.69
CA TYR A 407 -25.46 11.84 -31.75
C TYR A 407 -24.80 12.66 -30.63
N VAL A 408 -24.37 13.91 -30.91
CA VAL A 408 -23.90 14.83 -29.86
C VAL A 408 -25.03 15.18 -28.90
N SER A 409 -26.26 15.39 -29.42
CA SER A 409 -27.43 15.65 -28.58
C SER A 409 -27.82 14.44 -27.74
N GLU A 410 -27.80 13.23 -28.31
CA GLU A 410 -28.03 11.98 -27.56
C GLU A 410 -26.95 11.73 -26.49
N PHE A 411 -25.69 12.04 -26.79
CA PHE A 411 -24.60 11.98 -25.83
C PHE A 411 -24.86 12.90 -24.63
N ASN A 412 -25.24 14.15 -24.88
CA ASN A 412 -25.55 15.12 -23.82
C ASN A 412 -26.86 14.81 -23.07
N ALA A 413 -27.81 14.12 -23.72
CA ALA A 413 -29.06 13.69 -23.10
C ALA A 413 -28.91 12.43 -22.22
N THR A 414 -27.72 11.81 -22.21
CA THR A 414 -27.45 10.64 -21.39
C THR A 414 -27.51 11.00 -19.90
N GLU A 415 -28.31 10.28 -19.13
CA GLU A 415 -28.42 10.46 -17.68
C GLU A 415 -27.06 10.29 -16.98
N ASP A 416 -26.78 11.16 -16.01
CA ASP A 416 -25.55 11.19 -15.21
C ASP A 416 -24.25 11.41 -16.04
N VAL A 417 -24.34 11.77 -17.32
CA VAL A 417 -23.15 11.98 -18.19
C VAL A 417 -22.29 13.16 -17.71
N ASP A 418 -22.87 14.11 -16.97
CA ASP A 418 -22.19 15.24 -16.31
C ASP A 418 -21.24 14.82 -15.19
N GLU A 419 -21.39 13.61 -14.65
CA GLU A 419 -20.46 13.07 -13.65
C GLU A 419 -19.10 12.74 -14.27
N VAL A 420 -19.03 12.45 -15.58
CA VAL A 420 -17.78 12.17 -16.30
C VAL A 420 -17.17 13.47 -16.80
N LYS A 421 -16.17 13.98 -16.08
CA LYS A 421 -15.45 15.23 -16.42
C LYS A 421 -14.15 14.96 -17.19
N THR A 422 -13.53 13.82 -16.92
CA THR A 422 -12.24 13.40 -17.48
C THR A 422 -12.29 11.91 -17.80
N VAL A 423 -11.23 11.37 -18.41
CA VAL A 423 -11.10 9.92 -18.58
C VAL A 423 -10.86 9.18 -17.25
N TYR A 424 -10.51 9.89 -16.17
CA TYR A 424 -10.30 9.30 -14.85
C TYR A 424 -11.58 8.65 -14.31
N GLU A 425 -12.74 9.29 -14.53
CA GLU A 425 -14.04 8.74 -14.14
C GLU A 425 -14.45 7.51 -14.95
N LEU A 426 -13.72 7.15 -16.01
CA LEU A 426 -13.95 5.96 -16.83
C LEU A 426 -13.04 4.79 -16.43
N LEU A 427 -12.21 4.97 -15.41
CA LEU A 427 -11.27 3.95 -14.95
C LEU A 427 -11.94 2.93 -14.03
N LEU A 428 -11.75 1.66 -14.37
CA LEU A 428 -12.16 0.50 -13.58
C LEU A 428 -10.92 -0.11 -12.92
N PHE A 429 -11.13 -0.76 -11.78
CA PHE A 429 -10.08 -1.50 -11.09
C PHE A 429 -10.57 -2.85 -10.58
N LYS A 430 -9.63 -3.79 -10.44
CA LYS A 430 -9.83 -5.09 -9.80
C LYS A 430 -8.63 -5.37 -8.91
N ARG A 431 -8.88 -5.74 -7.66
CA ARG A 431 -7.86 -6.14 -6.70
C ARG A 431 -8.09 -7.58 -6.28
N TYR A 432 -7.06 -8.41 -6.35
CA TYR A 432 -7.18 -9.84 -6.05
C TYR A 432 -5.83 -10.43 -5.66
N PHE A 433 -5.86 -11.59 -5.03
CA PHE A 433 -4.65 -12.33 -4.71
C PHE A 433 -4.33 -13.31 -5.84
N THR A 434 -3.04 -13.57 -6.02
CA THR A 434 -2.51 -14.55 -6.96
C THR A 434 -1.51 -15.45 -6.27
N LEU A 435 -1.46 -16.70 -6.71
CA LEU A 435 -0.46 -17.69 -6.32
C LEU A 435 0.23 -18.14 -7.62
N ASP A 436 1.54 -17.91 -7.71
CA ASP A 436 2.34 -18.17 -8.92
C ASP A 436 1.71 -17.59 -10.21
N GLY A 437 1.12 -16.39 -10.10
CA GLY A 437 0.51 -15.66 -11.21
C GLY A 437 -0.95 -16.03 -11.54
N LEU A 438 -1.54 -17.02 -10.85
CA LEU A 438 -2.94 -17.41 -11.05
C LEU A 438 -3.84 -16.83 -9.94
N PRO A 439 -5.06 -16.34 -10.26
CA PRO A 439 -6.01 -15.87 -9.24
C PRO A 439 -6.25 -16.92 -8.16
N TYR A 440 -6.13 -16.52 -6.90
CA TYR A 440 -6.23 -17.40 -5.74
C TYR A 440 -7.02 -16.74 -4.61
N THR A 441 -7.81 -17.54 -3.89
CA THR A 441 -8.53 -17.09 -2.70
C THR A 441 -7.98 -17.83 -1.49
N PRO A 442 -7.21 -17.15 -0.60
CA PRO A 442 -6.61 -17.81 0.55
C PRO A 442 -7.67 -18.27 1.55
N SER A 443 -7.44 -19.45 2.13
CA SER A 443 -8.25 -19.98 3.23
C SER A 443 -8.07 -19.15 4.51
N SER A 444 -8.94 -19.35 5.50
CA SER A 444 -8.84 -18.68 6.80
C SER A 444 -7.50 -18.93 7.51
N GLY A 445 -6.96 -20.15 7.40
CA GLY A 445 -5.64 -20.51 7.92
C GLY A 445 -4.53 -19.76 7.17
N GLU A 446 -4.52 -19.82 5.84
CA GLU A 446 -3.53 -19.12 5.00
C GLU A 446 -3.54 -17.61 5.19
N ALA A 447 -4.72 -17.00 5.30
CA ALA A 447 -4.85 -15.58 5.63
C ALA A 447 -4.21 -15.25 6.98
N SER A 448 -4.41 -16.12 7.99
CA SER A 448 -3.80 -15.96 9.32
C SER A 448 -2.28 -16.12 9.27
N MET A 449 -1.78 -17.08 8.47
CA MET A 449 -0.35 -17.33 8.25
C MET A 449 0.35 -16.07 7.72
N VAL A 450 -0.18 -15.49 6.65
CA VAL A 450 0.41 -14.32 6.00
C VAL A 450 0.29 -13.07 6.87
N MET A 451 -0.84 -12.92 7.57
CA MET A 451 -1.03 -11.82 8.52
C MET A 451 -0.02 -11.86 9.66
N LEU A 452 0.21 -13.04 10.23
CA LEU A 452 1.19 -13.19 11.29
C LEU A 452 2.62 -12.98 10.78
N GLN A 453 2.94 -13.46 9.57
CA GLN A 453 4.22 -13.17 8.91
C GLN A 453 4.42 -11.67 8.70
N LYS A 454 3.41 -10.92 8.23
CA LYS A 454 3.48 -9.47 8.04
C LYS A 454 3.66 -8.73 9.37
N GLU A 455 2.92 -9.15 10.40
CA GLU A 455 3.01 -8.60 11.75
C GLU A 455 4.40 -8.79 12.34
N LEU A 456 4.94 -10.01 12.26
CA LEU A 456 6.30 -10.33 12.70
C LEU A 456 7.36 -9.70 11.78
N GLY A 457 7.08 -9.56 10.48
CA GLY A 457 7.95 -8.98 9.46
C GLY A 457 8.19 -7.48 9.64
N THR A 458 7.19 -6.77 10.16
CA THR A 458 7.28 -5.33 10.46
C THR A 458 8.25 -5.09 11.61
N ASP A 459 9.17 -4.13 11.47
CA ASP A 459 10.10 -3.78 12.55
C ASP A 459 9.37 -3.03 13.67
N LYS A 460 9.29 -3.64 14.85
CA LYS A 460 8.61 -3.08 16.03
C LYS A 460 9.45 -3.29 17.28
N ASP A 461 9.39 -2.34 18.20
CA ASP A 461 10.03 -2.47 19.51
C ASP A 461 9.29 -3.47 20.43
N VAL A 462 7.97 -3.57 20.24
CA VAL A 462 7.08 -4.41 21.04
C VAL A 462 6.13 -5.19 20.13
N TYR A 463 6.16 -6.52 20.23
CA TYR A 463 5.22 -7.42 19.58
C TYR A 463 4.25 -7.97 20.63
N LEU A 464 2.94 -7.87 20.37
CA LEU A 464 1.87 -8.33 21.26
C LEU A 464 0.99 -9.29 20.47
N LEU A 465 1.08 -10.59 20.75
CA LEU A 465 0.40 -11.63 19.99
C LEU A 465 -0.61 -12.34 20.89
N ASP A 466 -1.90 -12.27 20.56
CA ASP A 466 -2.97 -13.00 21.27
C ASP A 466 -3.46 -14.20 20.45
N GLU A 467 -3.22 -15.40 20.98
CA GLU A 467 -3.48 -16.69 20.35
C GLU A 467 -3.02 -16.73 18.87
N PRO A 468 -1.72 -16.46 18.59
CA PRO A 468 -1.19 -16.48 17.22
C PRO A 468 -1.31 -17.86 16.55
N GLU A 469 -1.44 -18.95 17.32
CA GLU A 469 -1.67 -20.31 16.83
C GLU A 469 -3.04 -20.54 16.17
N LYS A 470 -4.00 -19.65 16.40
CA LYS A 470 -5.40 -19.88 16.05
C LYS A 470 -5.58 -20.02 14.53
N SER A 471 -6.10 -21.17 14.10
CA SER A 471 -6.27 -21.55 12.69
C SER A 471 -4.97 -21.89 11.94
N LEU A 472 -3.84 -22.04 12.64
CA LEU A 472 -2.56 -22.51 12.08
C LEU A 472 -2.34 -23.99 12.35
N GLY A 473 -1.68 -24.67 11.42
CA GLY A 473 -1.26 -26.07 11.62
C GLY A 473 -0.02 -26.19 12.50
N ASN A 474 0.10 -27.29 13.25
CA ASN A 474 1.22 -27.55 14.16
C ASN A 474 2.59 -27.53 13.46
N GLU A 475 2.71 -28.07 12.26
CA GLU A 475 3.96 -28.04 11.47
C GLU A 475 4.39 -26.60 11.19
N TYR A 476 3.47 -25.76 10.71
CA TYR A 476 3.76 -24.36 10.42
C TYR A 476 4.11 -23.53 11.66
N ILE A 477 3.42 -23.78 12.79
CA ILE A 477 3.76 -23.15 14.07
C ILE A 477 5.22 -23.49 14.44
N ASN A 478 5.60 -24.76 14.29
CA ASN A 478 6.91 -25.25 14.66
C ASN A 478 8.03 -24.77 13.73
N ASP A 479 7.81 -24.82 12.43
CA ASP A 479 8.86 -24.64 11.43
C ASP A 479 9.01 -23.20 10.96
N VAL A 480 7.98 -22.37 11.16
CA VAL A 480 7.96 -20.97 10.70
C VAL A 480 7.74 -19.99 11.84
N ILE A 481 6.67 -20.14 12.62
CA ILE A 481 6.29 -19.13 13.63
C ILE A 481 7.27 -19.10 14.81
N VAL A 482 7.61 -20.26 15.39
CA VAL A 482 8.54 -20.34 16.52
C VAL A 482 9.92 -19.78 16.14
N PRO A 483 10.53 -20.11 14.98
CA PRO A 483 11.76 -19.48 14.52
C PRO A 483 11.65 -17.95 14.38
N LEU A 484 10.59 -17.42 13.75
CA LEU A 484 10.40 -15.98 13.57
C LEU A 484 10.30 -15.24 14.92
N ILE A 485 9.55 -15.80 15.87
CA ILE A 485 9.43 -15.25 17.24
C ILE A 485 10.80 -15.22 17.92
N LYS A 486 11.59 -16.30 17.80
CA LYS A 486 12.94 -16.38 18.36
C LYS A 486 13.88 -15.36 17.73
N GLU A 487 13.78 -15.15 16.42
CA GLU A 487 14.58 -14.16 15.70
C GLU A 487 14.33 -12.75 16.23
N ARG A 488 13.07 -12.35 16.41
CA ARG A 488 12.71 -11.05 16.99
C ARG A 488 13.19 -10.88 18.42
N ALA A 489 13.16 -11.94 19.21
CA ALA A 489 13.71 -11.90 20.56
C ALA A 489 15.25 -11.79 20.56
N LYS A 490 15.94 -12.46 19.62
CA LYS A 490 17.40 -12.38 19.46
C LYS A 490 17.85 -10.98 19.03
N SER A 491 17.04 -10.24 18.27
CA SER A 491 17.30 -8.83 17.95
C SER A 491 16.95 -7.85 19.10
N GLY A 492 16.63 -8.36 20.30
CA GLY A 492 16.40 -7.56 21.49
C GLY A 492 15.03 -6.89 21.56
N ARG A 493 14.07 -7.33 20.74
CA ARG A 493 12.69 -6.83 20.76
C ARG A 493 11.90 -7.49 21.89
N ARG A 494 10.94 -6.75 22.45
CA ARG A 494 10.03 -7.28 23.49
C ARG A 494 8.91 -8.05 22.81
N VAL A 495 8.79 -9.35 23.09
CA VAL A 495 7.73 -10.19 22.51
C VAL A 495 6.83 -10.70 23.62
N PHE A 496 5.56 -10.34 23.58
CA PHE A 496 4.53 -10.79 24.52
C PHE A 496 3.54 -11.68 23.79
N ILE A 497 3.34 -12.89 24.30
CA ILE A 497 2.49 -13.89 23.65
C ILE A 497 1.51 -14.47 24.66
N SER A 498 0.22 -14.36 24.38
CA SER A 498 -0.84 -15.12 25.03
C SER A 498 -1.11 -16.35 24.19
N THR A 499 -0.93 -17.55 24.76
CA THR A 499 -1.05 -18.79 23.99
C THR A 499 -1.51 -19.96 24.87
N HIS A 500 -2.13 -20.94 24.22
CA HIS A 500 -2.43 -22.26 24.77
C HIS A 500 -1.55 -23.37 24.15
N ASP A 501 -0.86 -23.06 23.05
CA ASP A 501 -0.01 -23.98 22.31
C ASP A 501 1.31 -24.24 23.05
N ALA A 502 1.62 -25.51 23.30
CA ALA A 502 2.83 -25.90 24.01
C ALA A 502 4.11 -25.68 23.19
N ASN A 503 4.05 -25.74 21.86
CA ASN A 503 5.20 -25.44 21.01
C ASN A 503 5.59 -23.97 21.16
N ILE A 504 4.62 -23.05 21.16
CA ILE A 504 4.88 -21.64 21.39
C ILE A 504 5.31 -21.42 22.84
N ALA A 505 4.56 -21.91 23.83
CA ALA A 505 4.82 -21.62 25.24
C ALA A 505 6.12 -22.26 25.79
N VAL A 506 6.53 -23.42 25.27
CA VAL A 506 7.68 -24.18 25.79
C VAL A 506 8.89 -24.10 24.86
N ARG A 507 8.74 -24.34 23.55
CA ARG A 507 9.89 -24.43 22.64
C ARG A 507 10.53 -23.07 22.34
N THR A 508 9.82 -21.98 22.61
CA THR A 508 10.39 -20.62 22.51
C THR A 508 11.35 -20.30 23.66
N LEU A 509 11.29 -21.05 24.77
CA LEU A 509 12.09 -20.88 26.00
C LEU A 509 12.00 -19.44 26.55
N PRO A 510 10.83 -19.02 27.06
CA PRO A 510 10.60 -17.66 27.52
C PRO A 510 11.49 -17.27 28.71
N TYR A 511 11.91 -16.01 28.74
CA TYR A 511 12.56 -15.41 29.91
C TYR A 511 11.55 -15.06 31.00
N CYS A 512 10.29 -14.80 30.63
CA CYS A 512 9.21 -14.59 31.59
C CYS A 512 7.97 -15.42 31.21
N SER A 513 7.42 -16.09 32.19
CA SER A 513 6.21 -16.91 32.11
C SER A 513 5.22 -16.39 33.15
N ILE A 514 4.10 -15.86 32.68
CA ILE A 514 3.00 -15.31 33.47
C ILE A 514 1.86 -16.32 33.42
N TYR A 515 1.70 -17.06 34.51
CA TYR A 515 0.64 -18.04 34.66
C TYR A 515 -0.53 -17.44 35.42
N ARG A 516 -1.72 -17.43 34.81
CA ARG A 516 -2.94 -16.96 35.48
C ARG A 516 -3.95 -18.09 35.65
N THR A 517 -4.43 -18.25 36.88
CA THR A 517 -5.41 -19.29 37.26
C THR A 517 -6.57 -18.69 38.04
N HIS A 518 -7.72 -19.35 37.98
CA HIS A 518 -8.81 -19.12 38.93
C HIS A 518 -8.74 -20.16 40.05
N GLY A 519 -9.12 -19.77 41.25
CA GLY A 519 -9.25 -20.62 42.43
C GLY A 519 -10.42 -20.18 43.30
N PRO A 520 -10.64 -20.84 44.46
CA PRO A 520 -11.78 -20.56 45.34
C PRO A 520 -11.79 -19.11 45.87
N GLU A 521 -10.61 -18.52 46.08
CA GLU A 521 -10.43 -17.14 46.56
C GLU A 521 -10.38 -16.09 45.42
N GLY A 522 -10.58 -16.49 44.16
CA GLY A 522 -10.50 -15.62 42.99
C GLY A 522 -9.32 -15.92 42.07
N TYR A 523 -8.85 -14.91 41.33
CA TYR A 523 -7.77 -15.05 40.36
C TYR A 523 -6.40 -14.89 41.02
N ASN A 524 -5.48 -15.79 40.70
CA ASN A 524 -4.08 -15.70 41.13
C ASN A 524 -3.16 -15.57 39.90
N THR A 525 -2.10 -14.78 40.04
CA THR A 525 -1.08 -14.58 39.00
C THR A 525 0.27 -15.01 39.53
N PHE A 526 0.94 -15.89 38.78
CA PHE A 526 2.28 -16.36 39.08
C PHE A 526 3.24 -15.94 37.98
N VAL A 527 4.45 -15.55 38.36
CA VAL A 527 5.51 -15.16 37.43
C VAL A 527 6.74 -16.02 37.66
N GLY A 528 7.41 -16.42 36.58
CA GLY A 528 8.59 -17.26 36.65
C GLY A 528 9.15 -17.60 35.28
N ASN A 529 9.84 -18.72 35.15
CA ASN A 529 10.45 -19.13 33.88
C ASN A 529 10.80 -20.64 33.86
N PRO A 530 10.98 -21.23 32.66
CA PRO A 530 11.41 -22.62 32.52
C PRO A 530 12.83 -22.91 33.06
N PHE A 531 13.72 -21.93 33.11
CA PHE A 531 15.13 -22.13 33.49
C PHE A 531 15.28 -22.46 34.98
N THR A 532 14.60 -21.70 35.84
CA THR A 532 14.54 -21.93 37.30
C THR A 532 13.51 -22.99 37.68
N ASN A 533 12.66 -23.39 36.73
CA ASN A 533 11.52 -24.30 36.92
C ASN A 533 10.56 -23.87 38.05
N ASN A 534 10.42 -22.57 38.29
CA ASN A 534 9.62 -22.03 39.38
C ASN A 534 8.67 -20.94 38.90
N LEU A 535 7.50 -20.86 39.53
CA LEU A 535 6.45 -19.85 39.35
C LEU A 535 6.09 -19.31 40.75
N VAL A 536 6.25 -18.01 40.98
CA VAL A 536 6.01 -17.35 42.27
C VAL A 536 4.78 -16.47 42.17
N ASN A 537 3.87 -16.54 43.14
CA ASN A 537 2.69 -15.69 43.17
C ASN A 537 3.10 -14.22 43.41
N VAL A 538 2.56 -13.31 42.61
CA VAL A 538 2.88 -11.87 42.67
C VAL A 538 2.36 -11.19 43.94
N GLU A 539 1.28 -11.70 44.52
CA GLU A 539 0.69 -11.16 45.76
C GLU A 539 1.21 -11.88 47.01
N LYS A 540 1.50 -13.19 46.89
CA LYS A 540 1.92 -14.07 47.99
C LYS A 540 3.25 -14.78 47.65
N THR A 541 4.38 -14.11 47.83
CA THR A 541 5.71 -14.60 47.36
C THR A 541 6.17 -15.95 47.95
N GLU A 542 5.55 -16.40 49.04
CA GLU A 542 5.77 -17.72 49.62
C GLU A 542 5.08 -18.85 48.83
N GLU A 543 4.02 -18.54 48.06
CA GLU A 543 3.34 -19.50 47.22
C GLU A 543 4.14 -19.73 45.92
N ARG A 544 4.71 -20.93 45.82
CA ARG A 544 5.54 -21.35 44.69
C ARG A 544 4.95 -22.57 44.00
N ARG A 545 5.09 -22.63 42.69
CA ARG A 545 4.66 -23.77 41.86
C ARG A 545 5.77 -24.18 40.91
N ASP A 546 5.83 -25.48 40.62
CA ASP A 546 6.74 -26.03 39.63
C ASP A 546 6.27 -25.65 38.21
N TRP A 547 7.11 -24.92 37.47
CA TRP A 547 6.77 -24.41 36.14
C TRP A 547 6.47 -25.55 35.16
N LYS A 548 7.28 -26.62 35.17
CA LYS A 548 7.12 -27.78 34.29
C LYS A 548 5.80 -28.51 34.55
N MET A 549 5.44 -28.70 35.81
CA MET A 549 4.17 -29.36 36.16
C MET A 549 2.96 -28.52 35.76
N VAL A 550 3.01 -27.20 35.98
CA VAL A 550 1.92 -26.28 35.61
C VAL A 550 1.78 -26.17 34.08
N SER A 551 2.89 -26.02 33.36
CA SER A 551 2.91 -25.93 31.89
C SER A 551 2.39 -27.23 31.25
N MET A 552 2.87 -28.40 31.68
CA MET A 552 2.41 -29.71 31.19
C MET A 552 0.92 -29.96 31.44
N ARG A 553 0.34 -29.38 32.51
CA ARG A 553 -1.08 -29.54 32.83
C ARG A 553 -1.98 -28.59 32.05
N THR A 554 -1.49 -27.37 31.78
CA THR A 554 -2.33 -26.25 31.31
C THR A 554 -2.25 -26.06 29.80
N LEU A 555 -1.08 -26.29 29.21
CA LEU A 555 -0.85 -26.16 27.77
C LEU A 555 -1.33 -27.43 27.04
N GLU A 556 -1.60 -27.29 25.75
CA GLU A 556 -2.07 -28.41 24.93
C GLU A 556 -1.09 -29.60 24.93
N GLY A 557 -1.62 -30.82 24.92
CA GLY A 557 -0.82 -32.03 24.73
C GLY A 557 -0.45 -32.81 25.98
N GLY A 558 -0.71 -32.31 27.20
CA GLY A 558 -0.83 -33.03 28.50
C GLY A 558 0.10 -34.22 28.81
N LYS A 559 0.64 -34.35 30.03
CA LYS A 559 1.51 -35.51 30.38
C LYS A 559 0.89 -36.87 30.02
N GLU A 560 -0.40 -37.06 30.25
CA GLU A 560 -1.12 -38.29 29.92
C GLU A 560 -1.20 -38.53 28.41
N ALA A 561 -1.54 -37.50 27.63
CA ALA A 561 -1.62 -37.60 26.18
C ALA A 561 -0.25 -37.85 25.54
N PHE A 562 0.85 -37.27 26.07
CA PHE A 562 2.21 -37.64 25.64
C PHE A 562 2.54 -39.09 26.00
N GLY A 563 2.13 -39.57 27.18
CA GLY A 563 2.33 -40.96 27.60
C GLY A 563 1.56 -41.96 26.74
N GLU A 564 0.31 -41.68 26.42
CA GLU A 564 -0.53 -42.49 25.54
C GLU A 564 0.00 -42.50 24.11
N ARG A 565 0.33 -41.33 23.56
CA ARG A 565 0.96 -41.23 22.23
C ARG A 565 2.30 -41.96 22.19
N GLY A 566 3.14 -41.81 23.22
CA GLY A 566 4.41 -42.52 23.32
C GLY A 566 4.25 -44.04 23.30
N ARG A 567 3.25 -44.57 24.02
CA ARG A 567 2.89 -46.00 23.99
C ARG A 567 2.44 -46.45 22.60
N ILE A 568 1.65 -45.64 21.90
CA ILE A 568 1.18 -45.94 20.54
C ILE A 568 2.32 -45.85 19.52
N TYR A 569 3.22 -44.87 19.65
CA TYR A 569 4.38 -44.66 18.78
C TYR A 569 5.53 -45.65 19.06
N GLY A 570 5.39 -46.53 20.07
CA GLY A 570 6.35 -47.59 20.34
C GLY A 570 7.60 -47.16 21.13
N HIS A 571 7.58 -45.98 21.76
CA HIS A 571 8.63 -45.58 22.70
C HIS A 571 8.25 -46.04 24.12
N ALA A 572 8.84 -47.17 24.54
CA ALA A 572 8.78 -47.68 25.91
C ALA A 572 9.74 -46.91 26.84
#